data_AF-A0A950KZT7-F1
#
_entry.id   AF-A0A950KZT7-F1
#
_cell.length_a   1.000
_cell.length_b   1.000
_cell.length_c   1.000
_cell.angle_alpha   90.00
_cell.angle_beta   90.00
_cell.angle_gamma   90.00
#
_symmetry.space_group_name_H-M   'P 1'
#
loop_
_entity.id
_entity.type
_entity.pdbx_description
1 polymer ?
#
loop_
_entity_poly.entity_id
_entity_poly.type
_entity_poly.pdbx_seq_one_letter_code
_entity_poly.pdbx_strand_id
1 'polypeptide(L)'
;MLTLQIPTLLAVLATALMAVVIFAPERAAPRPTVSFAPPLAPAPLDTAPRTFSRFADWGPDAGSPDAGPIPAAHSIPDADSFFAAAVPQPPGWPALVDRRAAGCDASARLALVEALLAIETPWARAILQRVLDDEREPAVRAAVTAAGICDLDATGDGTRTG
;
A
#
# COMPACT_ATOMS: atom_id res chain seq x y z
N MET A 1 14.20 14.61 -40.23
CA MET A 1 12.72 14.64 -40.17
C MET A 1 12.15 14.57 -38.74
N LEU A 2 12.97 14.69 -37.68
CA LEU A 2 12.52 14.61 -36.27
C LEU A 2 11.97 15.94 -35.70
N THR A 3 12.33 17.07 -36.29
CA THR A 3 11.96 18.42 -35.80
C THR A 3 10.50 18.79 -36.04
N LEU A 4 9.79 18.12 -36.96
CA LEU A 4 8.36 18.32 -37.22
C LEU A 4 7.44 17.47 -36.32
N GLN A 5 7.97 16.46 -35.63
CA GLN A 5 7.16 15.58 -34.78
C GLN A 5 6.83 16.21 -33.42
N ILE A 6 7.78 16.93 -32.83
CA ILE A 6 7.62 17.56 -31.50
C ILE A 6 6.40 18.49 -31.43
N PRO A 7 6.20 19.46 -32.35
CA PRO A 7 5.04 20.36 -32.26
C PRO A 7 3.71 19.61 -32.42
N THR A 8 3.69 18.56 -33.24
CA THR A 8 2.49 17.75 -33.47
C THR A 8 2.13 16.94 -32.21
N LEU A 9 3.12 16.35 -31.55
CA LEU A 9 2.90 15.64 -30.28
C LEU A 9 2.41 16.58 -29.16
N LEU A 10 2.97 17.78 -29.07
CA LEU A 10 2.50 18.78 -28.10
C LEU A 10 1.06 19.23 -28.37
N ALA A 11 0.69 19.43 -29.64
CA ALA A 11 -0.67 19.78 -30.01
C ALA A 11 -1.68 18.66 -29.65
N VAL A 12 -1.33 17.40 -29.91
CA VAL A 12 -2.16 16.24 -29.53
C VAL A 12 -2.28 16.13 -28.02
N LEU A 13 -1.18 16.28 -27.28
CA LEU A 13 -1.17 16.24 -25.81
C LEU A 13 -2.04 17.36 -25.21
N ALA A 14 -1.91 18.60 -25.70
CA ALA A 14 -2.71 19.72 -25.23
C ALA A 14 -4.22 19.51 -25.49
N THR A 15 -4.56 18.96 -26.66
CA THR A 15 -5.95 18.65 -27.02
C THR A 15 -6.52 17.56 -26.12
N ALA A 16 -5.75 16.50 -25.85
CA ALA A 16 -6.15 15.43 -24.94
C ALA A 16 -6.37 15.94 -23.52
N LEU A 17 -5.46 16.79 -23.00
CA LEU A 17 -5.61 17.40 -21.68
C LEU A 17 -6.87 18.29 -21.60
N MET A 18 -7.16 19.09 -22.63
CA MET A 18 -8.39 19.89 -22.66
C MET A 18 -9.65 19.04 -22.70
N ALA A 19 -9.65 17.93 -23.45
CA ALA A 19 -10.77 17.00 -23.45
C ALA A 19 -11.00 16.41 -22.04
N VAL A 20 -9.94 15.98 -21.35
CA VAL A 20 -10.04 15.48 -19.97
C VAL A 20 -10.61 16.54 -19.02
N VAL A 21 -10.23 17.81 -19.16
CA VAL A 21 -10.77 18.89 -18.32
C VAL A 21 -12.26 19.14 -18.59
N ILE A 22 -12.69 19.10 -19.85
CA ILE A 22 -14.09 19.31 -20.24
C ILE A 22 -14.96 18.13 -19.79
N PHE A 23 -14.46 16.90 -19.94
CA PHE A 23 -15.17 15.69 -19.58
C PHE A 23 -14.86 15.20 -18.16
N ALA A 24 -14.11 15.98 -17.38
CA ALA A 24 -13.88 15.66 -15.99
C ALA A 24 -15.26 15.59 -15.30
N PRO A 25 -15.65 14.43 -14.74
CA PRO A 25 -16.92 14.32 -14.04
C PRO A 25 -16.95 15.38 -12.95
N GLU A 26 -18.03 16.15 -12.90
CA GLU A 26 -18.22 17.15 -11.86
C GLU A 26 -17.84 16.52 -10.52
N ARG A 27 -16.84 17.08 -9.84
CA ARG A 27 -16.42 16.60 -8.53
C ARG A 27 -17.69 16.50 -7.71
N ALA A 28 -18.10 15.27 -7.40
CA ALA A 28 -19.33 15.02 -6.67
C ALA A 28 -19.30 15.93 -5.45
N ALA A 29 -20.24 16.88 -5.39
CA ALA A 29 -20.31 17.85 -4.31
C ALA A 29 -20.18 17.08 -2.99
N PRO A 30 -19.38 17.57 -2.02
CA PRO A 30 -19.20 16.87 -0.76
C PRO A 30 -20.58 16.63 -0.16
N ARG A 31 -21.02 15.37 -0.18
CA ARG A 31 -22.30 14.99 0.42
C ARG A 31 -22.22 15.43 1.88
N PRO A 32 -23.23 16.13 2.42
CA PRO A 32 -23.23 16.50 3.83
C PRO A 32 -23.05 15.22 4.64
N THR A 33 -21.88 15.09 5.27
CA THR A 33 -21.58 13.99 6.16
C THR A 33 -22.51 14.17 7.35
N VAL A 34 -23.63 13.43 7.36
CA VAL A 34 -24.47 13.32 8.54
C VAL A 34 -23.62 12.64 9.60
N SER A 35 -23.10 13.45 10.51
CA SER A 35 -22.35 12.98 11.67
C SER A 35 -23.33 12.25 12.57
N PHE A 36 -23.27 10.92 12.55
CA PHE A 36 -23.91 10.08 13.55
C PHE A 36 -23.03 9.97 14.80
N ALA A 37 -22.40 11.07 15.20
CA ALA A 37 -21.78 11.13 16.51
C ALA A 37 -22.89 10.89 17.55
N PRO A 38 -22.79 9.83 18.37
CA PRO A 38 -23.74 9.63 19.46
C PRO A 38 -23.74 10.90 20.34
N PRO A 39 -24.90 11.33 20.86
CA PRO A 39 -24.95 12.49 21.74
C PRO A 39 -23.95 12.27 22.87
N LEU A 40 -23.03 13.22 23.03
CA LEU A 40 -22.03 13.19 24.10
C LEU A 40 -22.79 13.07 25.43
N ALA A 41 -22.79 11.89 26.03
CA ALA A 41 -23.15 11.75 27.43
C ALA A 41 -22.14 12.59 28.23
N PRO A 42 -22.57 13.42 29.19
CA PRO A 42 -21.63 14.13 30.05
C PRO A 42 -20.78 13.09 30.80
N ALA A 43 -19.51 13.01 30.42
CA ALA A 43 -18.57 12.16 31.14
C ALA A 43 -18.42 12.71 32.56
N PRO A 44 -18.40 11.85 33.61
CA PRO A 44 -18.02 12.29 34.94
C PRO A 44 -16.62 12.90 34.87
N LEU A 45 -16.49 14.10 35.43
CA LEU A 45 -15.27 14.88 35.48
C LEU A 45 -14.30 14.20 36.46
N ASP A 46 -13.65 13.12 36.04
CA ASP A 46 -12.63 12.46 36.84
C ASP A 46 -11.29 13.15 36.61
N THR A 47 -11.07 14.20 37.41
CA THR A 47 -9.80 14.92 37.55
C THR A 47 -8.74 14.00 38.14
N ALA A 48 -8.10 13.20 37.28
CA ALA A 48 -6.79 12.63 37.55
C ALA A 48 -5.83 13.03 36.43
N PRO A 49 -4.71 13.72 36.72
CA PRO A 49 -3.71 14.00 35.71
C PRO A 49 -3.06 12.68 35.28
N ARG A 50 -3.51 12.12 34.16
CA ARG A 50 -2.76 11.06 33.48
C ARG A 50 -1.51 11.69 32.87
N THR A 51 -0.43 11.63 33.63
CA THR A 51 0.92 11.96 33.21
C THR A 51 1.24 11.24 31.91
N PHE A 52 1.45 12.04 30.86
CA PHE A 52 1.83 11.61 29.51
C PHE A 52 3.31 11.20 29.45
N SER A 53 3.80 10.40 30.40
CA SER A 53 5.23 10.12 30.59
C SER A 53 5.76 8.91 29.82
N ARG A 54 5.00 8.34 28.87
CA ARG A 54 5.43 7.10 28.17
C ARG A 54 6.08 7.30 26.80
N PHE A 55 6.17 8.53 26.28
CA PHE A 55 6.77 8.79 24.96
C PHE A 55 8.16 9.43 25.01
N ALA A 56 8.71 9.71 26.19
CA ALA A 56 10.03 10.32 26.34
C ALA A 56 11.19 9.31 26.50
N ASP A 57 10.92 8.00 26.50
CA ASP A 57 11.92 6.96 26.77
C ASP A 57 12.56 6.36 25.50
N TRP A 58 12.47 7.08 24.38
CA TRP A 58 13.15 6.75 23.11
C TRP A 58 14.31 7.73 22.85
N GLY A 59 15.11 7.97 23.88
CA GLY A 59 16.40 8.67 23.78
C GLY A 59 17.54 7.68 23.47
N PRO A 60 18.55 8.08 22.68
CA PRO A 60 19.67 7.21 22.27
C PRO A 60 20.73 6.94 23.36
N ASP A 61 20.43 7.16 24.64
CA ASP A 61 21.39 7.05 25.75
C ASP A 61 21.00 5.96 26.77
N ALA A 62 20.65 4.77 26.29
CA ALA A 62 20.59 3.59 27.16
C ALA A 62 22.01 3.06 27.40
N GLY A 63 22.47 3.25 28.64
CA GLY A 63 23.82 2.98 29.10
C GLY A 63 24.36 1.58 28.77
N SER A 64 25.68 1.57 28.56
CA SER A 64 26.52 0.40 28.42
C SER A 64 26.23 -0.63 29.52
N PRO A 65 25.81 -1.86 29.19
CA PRO A 65 25.78 -2.93 30.15
C PRO A 65 27.21 -3.32 30.53
N ASP A 66 27.38 -3.56 31.83
CA ASP A 66 28.58 -3.98 32.51
C ASP A 66 29.21 -5.21 31.81
N ALA A 67 30.52 -5.11 31.53
CA ALA A 67 31.27 -6.10 30.76
C ALA A 67 31.61 -7.32 31.62
N GLY A 68 30.68 -8.28 31.67
CA GLY A 68 30.97 -9.63 32.14
C GLY A 68 31.94 -10.37 31.19
N PRO A 69 32.69 -11.39 31.67
CA PRO A 69 33.61 -12.16 30.84
C PRO A 69 32.85 -12.89 29.73
N ILE A 70 33.21 -12.60 28.48
CA ILE A 70 32.61 -13.19 27.29
C ILE A 70 32.88 -14.70 27.30
N PRO A 71 31.85 -15.58 27.30
CA PRO A 71 32.06 -17.01 27.13
C PRO A 71 32.55 -17.29 25.70
N ALA A 72 33.69 -17.97 25.60
CA ALA A 72 34.23 -18.42 24.32
C ALA A 72 33.24 -19.38 23.63
N ALA A 73 33.12 -19.21 22.31
CA ALA A 73 32.37 -20.05 21.37
C ALA A 73 30.82 -19.98 21.46
N HIS A 74 30.25 -18.85 21.02
CA HIS A 74 28.96 -18.88 20.33
C HIS A 74 29.23 -18.92 18.83
N SER A 75 28.82 -20.03 18.20
CA SER A 75 28.85 -20.21 16.76
C SER A 75 28.17 -19.02 16.07
N ILE A 76 28.90 -18.34 15.18
CA ILE A 76 28.34 -17.29 14.32
C ILE A 76 27.26 -17.97 13.47
N PRO A 77 25.98 -17.58 13.58
CA PRO A 77 24.93 -18.16 12.75
C PRO A 77 25.22 -17.85 11.27
N ASP A 78 24.86 -18.81 10.42
CA ASP A 78 25.10 -18.83 8.98
C ASP A 78 24.75 -17.48 8.33
N ALA A 79 25.55 -17.00 7.38
CA ALA A 79 25.35 -15.68 6.77
C ALA A 79 24.00 -15.58 6.04
N ASP A 80 23.45 -16.71 5.61
CA ASP A 80 22.10 -16.80 5.03
C ASP A 80 20.98 -16.55 6.06
N SER A 81 21.26 -16.71 7.36
CA SER A 81 20.31 -16.41 8.45
C SER A 81 20.20 -14.91 8.76
N PHE A 82 21.21 -14.10 8.39
CA PHE A 82 21.19 -12.65 8.62
C PHE A 82 20.30 -11.90 7.63
N PHE A 83 20.12 -12.41 6.40
CA PHE A 83 19.17 -11.85 5.45
C PHE A 83 17.73 -12.33 5.67
N ALA A 84 17.53 -13.30 6.56
CA ALA A 84 16.23 -13.59 7.18
C ALA A 84 15.90 -12.62 8.32
N ALA A 85 16.61 -11.49 8.43
CA ALA A 85 16.16 -10.32 9.16
C ALA A 85 14.73 -10.01 8.70
N ALA A 86 13.79 -10.16 9.62
CA ALA A 86 12.36 -10.01 9.44
C ALA A 86 12.07 -8.95 8.37
N VAL A 87 11.63 -9.39 7.18
CA VAL A 87 10.93 -8.49 6.26
C VAL A 87 9.87 -7.84 7.14
N PRO A 88 9.94 -6.51 7.40
CA PRO A 88 8.98 -5.87 8.28
C PRO A 88 7.63 -6.24 7.71
N GLN A 89 6.85 -7.02 8.48
CA GLN A 89 5.49 -7.36 8.12
C GLN A 89 4.86 -6.03 7.70
N PRO A 90 4.47 -5.88 6.41
CA PRO A 90 3.91 -4.62 5.96
C PRO A 90 2.81 -4.29 6.97
N PRO A 91 2.79 -3.05 7.50
CA PRO A 91 1.87 -2.67 8.57
C PRO A 91 0.51 -3.26 8.24
N GLY A 92 0.01 -4.11 9.15
CA GLY A 92 -1.10 -5.01 8.90
C GLY A 92 -2.12 -4.32 8.02
N TRP A 93 -2.36 -4.94 6.85
CA TRP A 93 -3.23 -4.51 5.76
C TRP A 93 -4.04 -3.28 6.10
N PRO A 94 -3.96 -2.16 5.34
CA PRO A 94 -4.55 -0.91 5.79
C PRO A 94 -5.99 -1.14 6.21
N ALA A 95 -6.22 -1.03 7.52
CA ALA A 95 -7.55 -0.85 8.13
C ALA A 95 -8.26 0.40 7.55
N LEU A 96 -7.59 1.11 6.64
CA LEU A 96 -7.97 2.31 5.92
C LEU A 96 -8.60 2.05 4.54
N VAL A 97 -8.59 0.82 3.99
CA VAL A 97 -9.45 0.55 2.83
C VAL A 97 -10.88 0.48 3.36
N ASP A 98 -11.54 1.63 3.33
CA ASP A 98 -12.91 1.79 3.79
C ASP A 98 -13.77 0.70 3.15
N ARG A 99 -14.56 0.02 3.98
CA ARG A 99 -15.52 -1.01 3.54
C ARG A 99 -16.46 -0.48 2.46
N ARG A 100 -16.67 0.83 2.39
CA ARG A 100 -17.43 1.51 1.35
C ARG A 100 -16.78 1.44 -0.04
N ALA A 101 -15.47 1.22 -0.13
CA ALA A 101 -14.81 0.93 -1.41
C ALA A 101 -15.32 -0.38 -2.03
N ALA A 102 -15.82 -1.33 -1.23
CA ALA A 102 -16.51 -2.51 -1.74
C ALA A 102 -17.86 -2.17 -2.40
N GLY A 103 -18.42 -0.99 -2.11
CA GLY A 103 -19.64 -0.47 -2.73
C GLY A 103 -19.40 0.30 -4.03
N CYS A 104 -18.15 0.49 -4.46
CA CYS A 104 -17.85 1.02 -5.79
C CYS A 104 -18.42 0.10 -6.87
N ASP A 105 -18.93 0.67 -7.95
CA ASP A 105 -19.38 -0.11 -9.10
C ASP A 105 -18.21 -0.84 -9.77
N ALA A 106 -18.53 -1.82 -10.62
CA ALA A 106 -17.54 -2.64 -11.31
C ALA A 106 -16.57 -1.81 -12.18
N SER A 107 -17.03 -0.70 -12.75
CA SER A 107 -16.20 0.14 -13.63
C SER A 107 -15.12 0.88 -12.84
N ALA A 108 -15.46 1.42 -11.67
CA ALA A 108 -14.52 2.04 -10.76
C ALA A 108 -13.52 1.02 -10.19
N ARG A 109 -13.97 -0.20 -9.92
CA ARG A 109 -13.07 -1.29 -9.48
C ARG A 109 -12.09 -1.70 -10.58
N LEU A 110 -12.52 -1.79 -11.85
CA LEU A 110 -11.63 -2.04 -12.99
C LEU A 110 -10.59 -0.93 -13.15
N ALA A 111 -10.99 0.34 -13.08
CA ALA A 111 -10.05 1.46 -13.16
C ALA A 111 -9.01 1.43 -12.02
N LEU A 112 -9.40 1.00 -10.81
CA LEU A 112 -8.47 0.81 -9.70
C LEU A 112 -7.49 -0.34 -9.96
N VAL A 113 -7.97 -1.45 -10.54
CA VAL A 113 -7.11 -2.58 -10.94
C VAL A 113 -6.07 -2.10 -11.96
N GLU A 114 -6.48 -1.36 -13.00
CA GLU A 114 -5.56 -0.77 -13.98
C GLU A 114 -4.53 0.15 -13.33
N ALA A 115 -4.95 1.01 -12.40
CA ALA A 115 -4.05 1.92 -11.69
C ALA A 115 -3.04 1.17 -10.80
N LEU A 116 -3.47 0.11 -10.10
CA LEU A 116 -2.58 -0.72 -9.29
C LEU A 116 -1.58 -1.49 -10.14
N LEU A 117 -1.98 -1.91 -11.33
CA LEU A 117 -1.08 -2.55 -12.28
C LEU A 117 -0.02 -1.59 -12.80
N ALA A 118 -0.38 -0.34 -13.09
CA ALA A 118 0.57 0.68 -13.53
C ALA A 118 1.65 1.02 -12.49
N ILE A 119 1.39 0.78 -11.20
CA ILE A 119 2.33 1.05 -10.10
C ILE A 119 3.39 -0.05 -9.97
N GLU A 120 3.09 -1.29 -10.40
CA GLU A 120 3.99 -2.46 -10.41
C GLU A 120 4.75 -2.80 -9.09
N THR A 121 4.33 -2.26 -7.95
CA THR A 121 5.00 -2.52 -6.67
C THR A 121 4.61 -3.87 -6.06
N PRO A 122 5.47 -4.51 -5.25
CA PRO A 122 5.12 -5.72 -4.51
C PRO A 122 3.85 -5.57 -3.65
N TRP A 123 3.63 -4.37 -3.10
CA TRP A 123 2.43 -4.05 -2.33
C TRP A 123 1.16 -3.99 -3.18
N ALA A 124 1.23 -3.38 -4.38
CA ALA A 124 0.09 -3.34 -5.29
C ALA A 124 -0.32 -4.75 -5.74
N ARG A 125 0.66 -5.64 -5.99
CA ARG A 125 0.39 -7.06 -6.30
C ARG A 125 -0.29 -7.77 -5.14
N ALA A 126 0.16 -7.55 -3.90
CA ALA A 126 -0.48 -8.13 -2.73
C ALA A 126 -1.96 -7.72 -2.65
N ILE A 127 -2.28 -6.43 -2.90
CA ILE A 127 -3.67 -5.95 -2.94
C ILE A 127 -4.48 -6.67 -4.02
N LEU A 128 -3.95 -6.77 -5.23
CA LEU A 128 -4.63 -7.45 -6.33
C LEU A 128 -4.90 -8.92 -6.01
N GLN A 129 -3.95 -9.60 -5.37
CA GLN A 129 -4.13 -11.00 -4.93
C GLN A 129 -5.30 -11.14 -3.96
N ARG A 130 -5.43 -10.22 -2.99
CA ARG A 130 -6.55 -10.23 -2.06
C ARG A 130 -7.87 -9.87 -2.71
N VAL A 131 -7.87 -8.97 -3.69
CA VAL A 131 -9.06 -8.66 -4.49
C VAL A 131 -9.56 -9.93 -5.18
N LEU A 132 -8.70 -10.84 -5.65
CA LEU A 132 -9.15 -12.12 -6.22
C LEU A 132 -9.91 -12.99 -5.22
N ASP A 133 -9.51 -13.00 -3.95
CA ASP A 133 -10.16 -13.79 -2.89
C ASP A 133 -11.54 -13.24 -2.53
N ASP A 134 -11.69 -11.91 -2.49
CA ASP A 134 -12.88 -11.24 -1.99
C ASP A 134 -13.89 -10.81 -3.10
N GLU A 135 -13.45 -10.67 -4.36
CA GLU A 135 -14.26 -10.14 -5.46
C GLU A 135 -15.27 -11.16 -6.01
N ARG A 136 -16.49 -10.69 -6.25
CA ARG A 136 -17.61 -11.52 -6.77
C ARG A 136 -17.89 -11.27 -8.23
N GLU A 137 -17.50 -10.11 -8.74
CA GLU A 137 -17.75 -9.71 -10.12
C GLU A 137 -16.81 -10.44 -11.09
N PRO A 138 -17.32 -11.23 -12.05
CA PRO A 138 -16.50 -12.06 -12.93
C PRO A 138 -15.58 -11.23 -13.84
N ALA A 139 -16.04 -10.06 -14.31
CA ALA A 139 -15.24 -9.18 -15.17
C ALA A 139 -14.01 -8.63 -14.43
N VAL A 140 -14.18 -8.21 -13.17
CA VAL A 140 -13.08 -7.71 -12.33
C VAL A 140 -12.10 -8.84 -12.02
N ARG A 141 -12.60 -10.03 -11.64
CA ARG A 141 -11.75 -11.20 -11.42
C ARG A 141 -10.96 -11.59 -12.66
N ALA A 142 -11.57 -11.57 -13.84
CA ALA A 142 -10.88 -11.86 -15.09
C ALA A 142 -9.76 -10.85 -15.37
N ALA A 143 -10.02 -9.55 -15.16
CA ALA A 143 -9.00 -8.50 -15.31
C ALA A 143 -7.83 -8.70 -14.35
N VAL A 144 -8.10 -8.96 -13.07
CA VAL A 144 -7.03 -9.19 -12.07
C VAL A 144 -6.26 -10.48 -12.36
N THR A 145 -6.95 -11.54 -12.81
CA THR A 145 -6.32 -12.82 -13.18
C THR A 145 -5.44 -12.65 -14.42
N ALA A 146 -5.92 -11.95 -15.45
CA ALA A 146 -5.13 -11.62 -16.63
C ALA A 146 -3.88 -10.80 -16.28
N ALA A 147 -3.95 -10.02 -15.20
CA ALA A 147 -2.84 -9.23 -14.74
C ALA A 147 -1.91 -9.95 -13.76
N GLY A 148 -2.37 -11.02 -13.12
CA GLY A 148 -1.60 -11.87 -12.23
C GLY A 148 -0.86 -13.02 -12.92
N ILE A 149 -1.03 -13.18 -14.23
CA ILE A 149 -0.59 -14.40 -14.93
C ILE A 149 0.04 -14.05 -16.27
N CYS A 150 1.36 -13.80 -16.19
CA CYS A 150 2.35 -14.50 -17.01
C CYS A 150 3.65 -14.49 -16.19
N ASP A 151 3.87 -15.55 -15.42
CA ASP A 151 5.18 -16.01 -14.93
C ASP A 151 6.10 -15.00 -14.21
N LEU A 152 5.98 -14.96 -12.89
CA LEU A 152 7.18 -14.89 -12.04
C LEU A 152 7.89 -16.26 -11.94
N ASP A 153 7.31 -17.33 -12.50
CA ASP A 153 7.93 -18.66 -12.60
C ASP A 153 9.15 -18.72 -13.53
N ALA A 154 9.43 -17.66 -14.32
CA ALA A 154 10.65 -17.58 -15.14
C ALA A 154 11.88 -16.98 -14.43
N THR A 155 11.74 -16.40 -13.22
CA THR A 155 12.89 -15.74 -12.55
C THR A 155 13.58 -16.65 -11.52
N GLY A 156 13.07 -17.87 -11.30
CA GLY A 156 13.50 -18.73 -10.21
C GLY A 156 14.36 -19.95 -10.56
N ASP A 157 14.52 -20.35 -11.82
CA ASP A 157 15.34 -21.54 -12.16
C ASP A 157 16.80 -21.16 -12.45
N GLY A 158 17.44 -20.63 -11.41
CA GLY A 158 18.88 -20.53 -11.31
C GLY A 158 19.48 -21.85 -10.81
N THR A 159 19.21 -23.00 -11.44
CA THR A 159 20.11 -24.15 -11.31
C THR A 159 21.40 -23.84 -12.06
N ARG A 160 22.26 -23.17 -11.31
CA ARG A 160 23.71 -23.13 -11.38
C ARG A 160 24.25 -24.56 -11.60
N THR A 161 24.44 -24.99 -12.84
CA THR A 161 25.37 -26.09 -13.13
C THR A 161 26.78 -25.51 -13.04
N GLY A 162 27.51 -25.96 -12.02
CA GLY A 162 28.95 -25.80 -11.93
C GLY A 162 29.70 -26.65 -12.95
#